data_AF-D8LFN3-F1
#
_entry.id   AF-D8LFN3-F1
#
_cell.length_a   1.000
_cell.length_b   1.000
_cell.length_c   1.000
_cell.angle_alpha   90.00
_cell.angle_beta   90.00
_cell.angle_gamma   90.00
#
_symmetry.space_group_name_H-M   'P 1'
#
loop_
_entity.id
_entity.type
_entity.pdbx_description
1 polymer ?
#
loop_
_entity_poly.entity_id
_entity_poly.type
_entity_poly.pdbx_seq_one_letter_code
_entity_poly.pdbx_strand_id
1 'polypeptide(L)'
;MPHSFGYRARTRDMFARDFGKNGVNELSIYLRKYKRGDYVDIKCNPSIHKGMPFKYYHGRTGIVFNVTKTSLGVRVNKQVNGRIISKQIHVRVEHVSPSKCRDEMKRRVKENEAAKKAARAGGGD
;
A
#
# COMPACT_ATOMS: atom_id res chain seq x y z
N MET A 1 30.87 6.35 -9.58
CA MET A 1 30.03 6.00 -8.40
C MET A 1 29.17 7.21 -8.03
N PRO A 2 27.92 7.05 -7.57
CA PRO A 2 27.14 8.19 -7.11
C PRO A 2 27.83 8.87 -5.93
N HIS A 3 27.93 10.20 -5.99
CA HIS A 3 28.70 10.99 -5.03
C HIS A 3 28.01 11.14 -3.65
N SER A 4 26.70 10.89 -3.56
CA SER A 4 25.94 11.06 -2.31
C SER A 4 24.88 9.97 -2.08
N PHE A 5 24.75 9.56 -0.81
CA PHE A 5 23.89 8.45 -0.36
C PHE A 5 22.86 8.85 0.69
N GLY A 6 22.50 10.14 0.76
CA GLY A 6 21.49 10.63 1.69
C GLY A 6 20.13 9.94 1.55
N TYR A 7 19.33 9.96 2.62
CA TYR A 7 18.04 9.26 2.70
C TYR A 7 17.06 9.62 1.56
N ARG A 8 17.10 10.88 1.10
CA ARG A 8 16.30 11.42 -0.02
C ARG A 8 17.14 11.71 -1.28
N ALA A 9 18.33 11.13 -1.39
CA ALA A 9 19.14 11.32 -2.60
C ALA A 9 18.41 10.74 -3.82
N ARG A 10 18.41 11.45 -4.95
CA ARG A 10 17.81 11.01 -6.23
C ARG A 10 16.29 10.76 -6.13
N THR A 11 15.56 11.61 -5.41
CA THR A 11 14.10 11.55 -5.29
C THR A 11 13.40 12.78 -5.86
N ARG A 12 14.06 13.54 -6.76
CA ARG A 12 13.53 14.80 -7.31
C ARG A 12 12.15 14.60 -7.91
N ASP A 13 12.02 13.68 -8.86
CA ASP A 13 10.75 13.42 -9.53
C ASP A 13 9.89 12.42 -8.75
N MET A 14 10.51 11.43 -8.09
CA MET A 14 9.80 10.41 -7.32
C MET A 14 8.96 11.00 -6.17
N PHE A 15 9.44 12.07 -5.55
CA PHE A 15 8.73 12.77 -4.48
C PHE A 15 8.19 14.11 -4.95
N ALA A 16 8.17 14.43 -6.24
CA ALA A 16 7.44 15.59 -6.71
C ALA A 16 5.92 15.32 -6.60
N ARG A 17 5.13 16.37 -6.35
CA ARG A 17 3.67 16.29 -6.53
C ARG A 17 3.36 16.38 -8.01
N ASP A 18 2.33 15.66 -8.44
CA ASP A 18 1.79 15.81 -9.79
C ASP A 18 1.30 17.25 -10.00
N PHE A 19 1.32 17.70 -11.26
CA PHE A 19 0.79 19.00 -11.64
C PHE A 19 -0.67 19.18 -11.18
N GLY A 20 -1.01 20.37 -10.67
CA GLY A 20 -2.35 20.69 -10.16
C GLY A 20 -2.70 20.04 -8.82
N LYS A 21 -1.83 19.22 -8.23
CA LYS A 21 -2.06 18.58 -6.93
C LYS A 21 -1.28 19.24 -5.79
N ASN A 22 -0.86 20.49 -5.92
CA ASN A 22 -0.18 21.16 -4.80
C ASN A 22 -1.16 21.50 -3.66
N GLY A 23 -0.66 21.62 -2.44
CA GLY A 23 -1.45 22.02 -1.27
C GLY A 23 -1.81 20.88 -0.30
N VAL A 24 -2.89 21.10 0.45
CA VAL A 24 -3.35 20.23 1.53
C VAL A 24 -4.00 18.96 0.98
N ASN A 25 -3.85 17.86 1.71
CA ASN A 25 -4.43 16.57 1.34
C ASN A 25 -5.94 16.53 1.60
N GLU A 26 -6.66 15.77 0.79
CA GLU A 26 -8.07 15.48 1.00
C GLU A 26 -8.32 14.76 2.34
N LEU A 27 -9.42 15.12 3.01
CA LEU A 27 -9.85 14.48 4.26
C LEU A 27 -10.17 12.99 4.08
N SER A 28 -10.51 12.58 2.84
CA SER A 28 -10.79 11.19 2.45
C SER A 28 -9.64 10.22 2.77
N ILE A 29 -8.40 10.72 2.83
CA ILE A 29 -7.20 9.94 3.14
C ILE A 29 -7.15 9.63 4.64
N TYR A 30 -7.46 10.61 5.49
CA TYR A 30 -7.41 10.47 6.95
C TYR A 30 -8.59 9.66 7.51
N LEU A 31 -9.77 9.80 6.92
CA LEU A 31 -10.99 9.09 7.35
C LEU A 31 -11.02 7.62 6.89
N ARG A 32 -10.06 7.21 6.05
CA ARG A 32 -9.94 5.84 5.55
C ARG A 32 -9.63 4.88 6.70
N LYS A 33 -10.49 3.89 6.92
CA LYS A 33 -10.26 2.83 7.91
C LYS A 33 -9.42 1.72 7.28
N TYR A 34 -8.40 1.27 8.02
CA TYR A 34 -7.55 0.15 7.66
C TYR A 34 -7.62 -0.92 8.74
N LYS A 35 -7.55 -2.20 8.33
CA LYS A 35 -7.51 -3.35 9.22
C LYS A 35 -6.22 -4.13 9.02
N ARG A 36 -5.83 -4.90 10.05
CA ARG A 36 -4.73 -5.86 9.92
C ARG A 36 -5.08 -6.89 8.85
N GLY A 37 -4.13 -7.22 7.98
CA GLY A 37 -4.30 -8.12 6.85
C GLY A 37 -4.75 -7.46 5.55
N ASP A 38 -5.07 -6.17 5.56
CA ASP A 38 -5.37 -5.43 4.33
C ASP A 38 -4.11 -5.25 3.47
N TYR A 39 -4.31 -5.28 2.15
CA TYR A 39 -3.26 -4.96 1.18
C TYR A 39 -3.27 -3.45 0.92
N VAL A 40 -2.09 -2.86 1.02
CA VAL A 40 -1.92 -1.41 0.88
C VAL A 40 -0.71 -1.09 0.01
N ASP A 41 -0.83 -0.03 -0.77
CA ASP A 41 0.24 0.52 -1.58
C ASP A 41 0.88 1.70 -0.85
N ILE A 42 2.22 1.71 -0.82
CA ILE A 42 2.98 2.80 -0.20
C ILE A 42 3.28 3.85 -1.27
N LYS A 43 2.61 4.99 -1.20
CA LYS A 43 2.84 6.13 -2.10
C LYS A 43 3.16 7.36 -1.27
N CYS A 44 4.43 7.76 -1.29
CA CYS A 44 4.89 8.91 -0.52
C CYS A 44 4.19 10.18 -0.97
N ASN A 45 3.80 10.99 0.02
CA ASN A 45 3.28 12.32 -0.20
C ASN A 45 4.29 13.33 0.35
N PRO A 46 4.98 14.10 -0.51
CA PRO A 46 6.03 15.01 -0.08
C PRO A 46 5.54 16.16 0.79
N SER A 47 4.27 16.56 0.69
CA SER A 47 3.72 17.67 1.50
C SER A 47 3.75 17.37 3.00
N ILE A 48 3.81 16.08 3.38
CA ILE A 48 3.91 15.64 4.77
C ILE A 48 5.27 14.97 4.97
N HIS A 49 6.16 15.60 5.73
CA HIS A 49 7.51 15.07 5.91
C HIS A 49 7.63 13.98 6.98
N LYS A 50 6.74 13.99 7.99
CA LYS A 50 6.82 13.03 9.10
C LYS A 50 6.37 11.65 8.65
N GLY A 51 7.08 10.60 9.04
CA GLY A 51 6.68 9.22 8.75
C GLY A 51 6.78 8.81 7.28
N MET A 52 7.51 9.59 6.46
CA MET A 52 7.82 9.21 5.08
C MET A 52 8.70 7.96 5.04
N PRO A 53 8.36 6.97 4.19
CA PRO A 53 9.19 5.79 4.03
C PRO A 53 10.44 6.09 3.21
N PHE A 54 11.43 5.20 3.30
CA PHE A 54 12.61 5.26 2.44
C PHE A 54 12.21 5.02 0.97
N LYS A 55 12.87 5.72 0.04
CA LYS A 55 12.53 5.71 -1.40
C LYS A 55 12.38 4.33 -2.03
N TYR A 56 13.10 3.32 -1.53
CA TYR A 56 12.97 1.94 -2.02
C TYR A 56 11.55 1.36 -1.87
N TYR A 57 10.84 1.77 -0.82
CA TYR A 57 9.49 1.28 -0.53
C TYR A 57 8.39 2.07 -1.24
N HIS A 58 8.73 3.18 -1.92
CA HIS A 58 7.77 3.90 -2.73
C HIS A 58 7.28 3.01 -3.88
N GLY A 59 5.97 2.96 -4.09
CA GLY A 59 5.31 2.12 -5.09
C GLY A 59 5.24 0.63 -4.74
N ARG A 60 5.62 0.22 -3.53
CA ARG A 60 5.52 -1.17 -3.09
C ARG A 60 4.17 -1.44 -2.43
N THR A 61 3.56 -2.55 -2.81
CA THR A 61 2.43 -3.14 -2.09
C THR A 61 2.93 -3.93 -0.87
N GLY A 62 2.23 -3.82 0.25
CA GLY A 62 2.51 -4.57 1.45
C GLY A 62 1.22 -4.96 2.19
N ILE A 63 1.40 -5.70 3.28
CA ILE A 63 0.30 -6.17 4.13
C ILE A 63 0.37 -5.43 5.45
N VAL A 64 -0.76 -4.89 5.90
CA VAL A 64 -0.85 -4.23 7.21
C VAL A 64 -0.70 -5.28 8.32
N PHE A 65 0.32 -5.15 9.16
CA PHE A 65 0.53 -6.02 10.33
C PHE A 65 0.06 -5.35 11.63
N ASN A 66 0.16 -4.02 11.71
CA ASN A 66 -0.22 -3.25 12.89
C ASN A 66 -0.91 -1.94 12.49
N VAL A 67 -1.83 -1.47 13.31
CA VAL A 67 -2.53 -0.18 13.15
C VAL A 67 -2.29 0.63 14.42
N THR A 68 -1.68 1.80 14.28
CA THR A 68 -1.40 2.72 15.38
C THR A 68 -2.29 3.97 15.26
N LYS A 69 -2.21 4.89 16.23
CA LYS A 69 -3.04 6.11 16.26
C LYS A 69 -2.98 6.94 14.97
N THR A 70 -1.79 7.07 14.35
CA THR A 70 -1.57 7.94 13.19
C THR A 70 -0.90 7.26 12.00
N SER A 71 -0.48 6.00 12.17
CA SER A 71 0.36 5.27 11.21
C SER A 71 -0.04 3.82 11.09
N LEU A 72 0.37 3.21 9.98
CA LEU A 72 0.20 1.79 9.70
C LEU A 72 1.57 1.11 9.72
N GLY A 73 1.63 -0.03 10.40
CA GLY A 73 2.72 -0.98 10.25
C GLY A 73 2.46 -1.81 9.01
N VAL A 74 3.32 -1.68 7.99
CA VAL A 74 3.22 -2.40 6.72
C VAL A 74 4.41 -3.34 6.58
N ARG A 75 4.12 -4.60 6.24
CA ARG A 75 5.11 -5.62 5.92
C ARG A 75 5.35 -5.63 4.41
N VAL A 76 6.58 -5.37 3.99
CA VAL A 76 7.01 -5.26 2.59
C VAL A 76 8.22 -6.14 2.35
N ASN A 77 8.29 -6.78 1.18
CA ASN A 77 9.44 -7.58 0.80
C ASN A 77 10.52 -6.71 0.16
N LYS A 78 11.77 -6.88 0.59
CA LYS A 78 12.95 -6.24 0.02
C LYS A 78 13.97 -7.30 -0.38
N GLN A 79 14.44 -7.24 -1.62
CA GLN A 79 15.55 -8.07 -2.08
C GLN A 79 16.88 -7.49 -1.58
N VAL A 80 17.69 -8.32 -0.93
CA VAL A 80 19.02 -7.97 -0.41
C VAL A 80 19.96 -9.12 -0.71
N ASN A 81 21.03 -8.89 -1.49
CA ASN A 81 22.06 -9.87 -1.82
C ASN A 81 21.47 -11.23 -2.28
N GLY A 82 20.56 -11.20 -3.25
CA GLY A 82 19.96 -12.41 -3.82
C GLY A 82 18.81 -13.04 -3.03
N ARG A 83 18.59 -12.67 -1.76
CA ARG A 83 17.48 -13.19 -0.93
C ARG A 83 16.37 -12.16 -0.72
N ILE A 84 15.14 -12.65 -0.57
CA ILE A 84 13.97 -11.82 -0.25
C ILE A 84 13.83 -11.78 1.28
N ILE A 85 13.88 -10.57 1.84
CA ILE A 85 13.74 -10.34 3.28
C ILE A 85 12.45 -9.55 3.50
N SER A 86 11.59 -10.05 4.38
CA SER A 86 10.44 -9.30 4.87
C SER A 86 10.90 -8.17 5.79
N LYS A 87 10.54 -6.93 5.46
CA LYS A 87 10.80 -5.73 6.24
C LYS A 87 9.49 -5.18 6.78
N GLN A 88 9.46 -4.88 8.08
CA GLN A 88 8.34 -4.21 8.72
C GLN A 88 8.68 -2.73 8.82
N ILE A 89 7.79 -1.87 8.33
CA ILE A 89 7.96 -0.43 8.35
C ILE A 89 6.72 0.25 8.90
N HIS A 90 6.91 1.32 9.68
CA HIS A 90 5.82 2.18 10.11
C HIS A 90 5.74 3.38 9.17
N VAL A 91 4.58 3.56 8.56
CA VAL A 91 4.32 4.59 7.57
C VAL A 91 3.02 5.31 7.95
N ARG A 92 3.05 6.63 7.88
CA ARG A 92 1.85 7.44 8.15
C ARG A 92 0.74 7.21 7.12
N VAL A 93 -0.51 7.39 7.54
CA VAL A 93 -1.70 7.14 6.70
C VAL A 93 -1.69 7.98 5.42
N GLU A 94 -1.10 9.17 5.45
CA GLU A 94 -0.95 10.09 4.31
C GLU A 94 -0.06 9.54 3.19
N HIS A 95 0.74 8.52 3.47
CA HIS A 95 1.65 7.88 2.51
C HIS A 95 1.19 6.49 2.11
N VAL A 96 -0.03 6.12 2.47
CA VAL A 96 -0.60 4.80 2.22
C VAL A 96 -1.90 4.95 1.44
N SER A 97 -2.12 4.06 0.48
CA SER A 97 -3.36 3.93 -0.27
C SER A 97 -3.85 2.48 -0.22
N PRO A 98 -5.16 2.23 -0.19
CA PRO A 98 -5.66 0.86 -0.27
C PRO A 98 -5.34 0.28 -1.64
N SER A 99 -4.79 -0.94 -1.66
CA SER A 99 -4.43 -1.59 -2.91
C SER A 99 -5.64 -2.30 -3.51
N LYS A 100 -5.82 -2.14 -4.82
CA LYS A 100 -6.89 -2.82 -5.58
C LYS A 100 -6.49 -4.23 -6.05
N CYS A 101 -5.26 -4.66 -5.75
CA CYS A 101 -4.71 -5.92 -6.25
C CYS A 101 -5.55 -7.17 -5.92
N ARG A 102 -6.32 -7.12 -4.82
CA ARG A 102 -7.13 -8.25 -4.34
C ARG A 102 -8.62 -8.12 -4.67
N ASP A 103 -9.07 -6.99 -5.22
CA ASP A 103 -10.51 -6.72 -5.37
C ASP A 103 -11.16 -7.63 -6.42
N GLU A 104 -10.49 -7.82 -7.56
CA GLU A 104 -10.97 -8.73 -8.61
C GLU A 104 -11.03 -10.18 -8.11
N MET A 105 -10.01 -10.63 -7.38
CA MET A 105 -9.99 -11.97 -6.80
C MET A 105 -11.19 -12.17 -5.84
N LYS A 106 -11.46 -11.20 -4.97
CA LYS A 106 -12.62 -11.26 -4.05
C LYS A 106 -13.94 -11.32 -4.81
N ARG A 107 -14.09 -10.51 -5.86
CA ARG A 107 -15.29 -10.51 -6.72
C ARG A 107 -15.49 -11.88 -7.36
N ARG A 108 -14.45 -12.44 -7.98
CA ARG A 108 -14.48 -13.76 -8.63
C ARG A 108 -14.83 -14.89 -7.67
N VAL A 109 -14.26 -14.87 -6.46
CA VAL A 109 -14.58 -15.88 -5.43
C VAL A 109 -16.06 -15.82 -5.07
N LYS A 110 -16.59 -14.61 -4.86
CA LYS A 110 -18.01 -14.42 -4.52
C LYS A 110 -18.94 -14.90 -5.64
N GLU A 111 -18.64 -14.59 -6.89
CA GLU A 111 -19.41 -15.02 -8.07
C GLU A 111 -19.38 -16.55 -8.20
N ASN A 112 -18.21 -17.16 -8.07
CA ASN A 112 -18.05 -18.61 -8.15
C ASN A 112 -18.76 -19.34 -7.00
N GLU A 113 -18.73 -18.80 -5.78
CA GLU A 113 -19.47 -19.37 -4.64
C GLU A 113 -20.98 -19.29 -4.84
N ALA A 114 -21.49 -18.18 -5.39
CA ALA A 114 -22.89 -18.04 -5.73
C ALA A 114 -23.32 -19.06 -6.80
N ALA A 115 -22.52 -19.22 -7.87
CA ALA A 115 -22.77 -20.21 -8.91
C ALA A 115 -22.75 -21.65 -8.38
N LYS A 116 -21.77 -22.00 -7.53
CA LYS A 116 -21.70 -23.31 -6.87
C LYS A 116 -22.90 -23.56 -5.97
N LYS A 117 -23.37 -22.54 -5.24
CA LYS A 117 -24.55 -22.66 -4.38
C LYS A 117 -25.82 -22.87 -5.20
N ALA A 118 -25.98 -22.16 -6.31
CA ALA A 118 -27.10 -22.34 -7.23
C ALA A 118 -27.10 -23.76 -7.84
N ALA A 119 -25.96 -24.24 -8.33
CA ALA A 119 -25.82 -25.59 -8.89
C ALA A 119 -26.11 -26.70 -7.86
N ARG A 120 -25.74 -26.51 -6.59
CA ARG A 120 -26.07 -27.45 -5.51
C ARG A 120 -27.56 -27.46 -5.15
N ALA A 121 -28.24 -26.32 -5.27
CA ALA A 121 -29.65 -26.19 -4.94
C ALA A 121 -30.56 -26.71 -6.06
N GLY A 122 -30.20 -26.47 -7.32
CA GLY A 122 -30.93 -26.95 -8.49
C GLY A 122 -30.36 -28.26 -9.04
N GLY A 123 -30.13 -29.26 -8.16
CA GLY A 123 -29.52 -30.56 -8.46
C GLY A 123 -29.61 -30.95 -9.93
N GLY A 124 -28.44 -31.03 -10.58
CA GLY A 124 -28.30 -31.07 -12.03
C GLY A 124 -29.18 -32.14 -12.69
N ASP A 125 -29.92 -31.68 -13.70
CA ASP A 125 -30.21 -32.50 -14.88
C ASP A 125 -28.91 -32.81 -15.63
#